data_AF-A0A800FBF2-F1
#
_entry.id   AF-A0A800FBF2-F1
#
_cell.length_a   1.000
_cell.length_b   1.000
_cell.length_c   1.000
_cell.angle_alpha   90.00
_cell.angle_beta   90.00
_cell.angle_gamma   90.00
#
_symmetry.space_group_name_H-M   'P 1'
#
loop_
_entity.id
_entity.type
_entity.pdbx_description
1 polymer ?
#
loop_
_entity_poly.entity_id
_entity_poly.type
_entity_poly.pdbx_seq_one_letter_code
_entity_poly.pdbx_strand_id
1 'polypeptide(L)' 'MKRLTIVIIALFAGAACGGGSGDTQVAADTLTQAQRDSVIAELPIPGGAGLGAARRAVEQANARTERHDTMR' A
#
# COMPACT_ATOMS: atom_id res chain seq x y z
N MET A 1 -24.82 25.86 -11.75
CA MET A 1 -25.04 24.66 -10.90
C MET A 1 -24.41 23.39 -11.49
N LYS A 2 -24.82 22.90 -12.68
CA LYS A 2 -24.29 21.64 -13.28
C LYS A 2 -22.79 21.62 -13.59
N ARG A 3 -22.20 22.76 -13.99
CA ARG A 3 -20.76 22.87 -14.26
C ARG A 3 -19.90 22.74 -13.00
N LEU A 4 -20.44 23.17 -11.85
CA LEU A 4 -19.73 23.14 -10.58
C LEU A 4 -19.69 21.70 -10.01
N THR A 5 -20.73 20.92 -10.27
CA THR A 5 -20.81 19.50 -9.88
C THR A 5 -19.79 18.64 -10.62
N ILE A 6 -19.55 18.92 -11.91
CA ILE A 6 -18.56 18.18 -12.72
C ILE A 6 -17.13 18.43 -12.22
N VAL A 7 -16.82 19.67 -11.82
CA VAL A 7 -15.50 20.02 -11.27
C VAL A 7 -15.23 19.30 -9.96
N ILE A 8 -16.24 19.20 -9.07
CA ILE A 8 -16.09 18.51 -7.78
C ILE A 8 -15.87 16.99 -7.97
N ILE A 9 -16.60 16.36 -8.90
CA ILE A 9 -16.42 14.93 -9.20
C ILE A 9 -15.05 14.68 -9.85
N ALA A 10 -14.59 15.55 -10.75
CA ALA A 10 -13.26 15.46 -11.35
C ALA A 10 -12.13 15.66 -10.32
N LEU A 11 -12.32 16.56 -9.34
CA LEU A 11 -11.36 16.80 -8.27
C LEU A 11 -11.23 15.56 -7.33
N PHE A 12 -12.33 14.89 -7.03
CA PHE A 12 -12.33 13.65 -6.25
C PHE A 12 -11.77 12.45 -7.02
N ALA A 13 -12.01 12.38 -8.33
CA ALA A 13 -11.42 11.34 -9.19
C ALA A 13 -9.90 11.51 -9.38
N GLY A 14 -9.39 12.75 -9.38
CA GLY A 14 -7.95 13.04 -9.45
C GLY A 14 -7.19 12.71 -8.17
N ALA A 15 -7.81 12.83 -6.99
CA ALA A 15 -7.18 12.47 -5.72
C ALA A 15 -6.99 10.95 -5.53
N ALA A 16 -7.74 10.13 -6.26
CA ALA A 16 -7.53 8.67 -6.30
C ALA A 16 -6.46 8.24 -7.32
N CYS A 17 -5.98 9.16 -8.17
CA CYS A 17 -5.05 8.89 -9.25
C CYS A 17 -4.05 10.07 -9.38
N GLY A 18 -3.20 10.25 -8.37
CA GLY A 18 -2.20 11.32 -8.39
C GLY A 18 -1.68 11.67 -7.01
N GLY A 19 -0.79 10.84 -6.45
CA GLY A 19 -0.12 11.10 -5.17
C GLY A 19 1.35 11.42 -5.41
N GLY A 20 1.68 12.70 -5.31
CA GLY A 20 2.99 13.28 -5.61
C GLY A 20 4.08 13.00 -4.58
N SER A 21 5.30 13.28 -5.03
CA SER A 21 6.60 13.07 -4.40
C SER A 21 6.78 13.71 -3.01
N GLY A 22 7.31 12.94 -2.07
CA GLY A 22 7.86 13.41 -0.81
C GLY A 22 9.07 12.54 -0.42
N ASP A 23 10.25 13.12 -0.51
CA ASP A 23 11.56 12.51 -0.24
C ASP A 23 11.68 12.17 1.25
N THR A 24 11.91 10.90 1.59
CA THR A 24 12.30 10.49 2.94
C THR A 24 13.25 9.31 2.83
N GLN A 25 14.54 9.60 2.66
CA GLN A 25 15.63 8.64 2.78
C GLN A 25 15.69 8.07 4.21
N VAL A 26 14.98 6.96 4.45
CA VAL A 26 15.21 6.11 5.61
C VAL A 26 16.32 5.12 5.24
N ALA A 27 17.41 5.11 6.01
CA ALA A 27 18.57 4.25 5.83
C ALA A 27 18.17 2.77 5.68
N ALA A 28 18.28 2.25 4.45
CA ALA A 28 17.70 0.97 4.03
C ALA A 28 18.57 -0.27 4.35
N ASP A 29 19.81 -0.08 4.80
CA ASP A 29 20.84 -1.11 4.75
C ASP A 29 20.76 -2.18 5.86
N THR A 30 19.96 -1.97 6.92
CA THR A 30 19.84 -2.93 8.05
C THR A 30 18.47 -3.59 8.15
N LEU A 31 17.53 -3.28 7.24
CA LEU A 31 16.16 -3.80 7.30
C LEU A 31 16.03 -5.09 6.49
N THR A 32 15.42 -6.11 7.10
CA THR A 32 14.96 -7.31 6.37
C THR A 32 13.95 -6.91 5.30
N GLN A 33 13.82 -7.68 4.23
CA GLN A 33 12.94 -7.34 3.11
C GLN A 33 11.49 -7.09 3.57
N ALA A 34 10.98 -7.92 4.48
CA ALA A 34 9.68 -7.71 5.09
C ALA A 34 9.61 -6.40 5.89
N GLN A 35 10.62 -6.07 6.71
CA GLN A 35 10.60 -4.80 7.45
C GLN A 35 10.65 -3.59 6.51
N ARG A 36 11.41 -3.69 5.43
CA ARG A 36 11.50 -2.67 4.39
C ARG A 36 10.15 -2.46 3.71
N ASP A 37 9.46 -3.55 3.37
CA ASP A 37 8.15 -3.49 2.74
C ASP A 37 7.07 -2.91 3.67
N SER A 38 7.16 -3.12 4.99
CA SER A 38 6.26 -2.46 5.96
C SER A 38 6.51 -0.95 6.03
N VAL A 39 7.78 -0.55 6.05
CA VAL A 39 8.13 0.87 6.07
C VAL A 39 7.68 1.55 4.77
N ILE A 40 7.91 0.91 3.61
CA ILE A 40 7.43 1.42 2.31
C ILE A 40 5.90 1.48 2.24
N ALA A 41 5.19 0.55 2.89
CA ALA A 41 3.74 0.56 2.95
C ALA A 41 3.15 1.67 3.85
N GLU A 42 3.88 2.10 4.88
CA GLU A 42 3.51 3.21 5.77
C GLU A 42 3.88 4.59 5.20
N LEU A 43 4.87 4.63 4.30
CA LEU A 43 5.28 5.87 3.64
C LEU A 43 4.24 6.29 2.58
N PRO A 44 3.99 7.60 2.41
CA PRO A 44 3.09 8.13 1.38
C PRO A 44 3.73 8.11 -0.02
N ILE A 45 4.32 6.98 -0.40
CA ILE A 45 4.95 6.76 -1.71
C ILE A 45 3.88 6.20 -2.66
N PRO A 46 3.78 6.72 -3.89
CA PRO A 46 2.90 6.12 -4.90
C PRO A 46 3.19 4.62 -5.06
N GLY A 47 2.19 3.78 -4.82
CA GLY A 47 2.32 2.32 -4.84
C GLY A 47 2.61 1.65 -3.49
N GLY A 48 2.91 2.38 -2.41
CA GLY A 48 3.12 1.83 -1.06
C GLY A 48 1.91 1.08 -0.52
N ALA A 49 0.70 1.63 -0.76
CA ALA A 49 -0.56 0.95 -0.42
C ALA A 49 -0.75 -0.38 -1.18
N GLY A 50 -0.22 -0.48 -2.41
CA GLY A 50 -0.22 -1.70 -3.21
C GLY A 50 0.71 -2.77 -2.62
N LEU A 51 1.87 -2.35 -2.11
CA LEU A 51 2.80 -3.23 -1.39
C LEU A 51 2.16 -3.81 -0.12
N GLY A 52 1.47 -2.98 0.65
CA GLY A 52 0.73 -3.43 1.83
C GLY A 52 -0.41 -4.41 1.49
N ALA A 53 -1.11 -4.19 0.37
CA ALA A 53 -2.14 -5.12 -0.10
C ALA A 53 -1.55 -6.47 -0.55
N ALA A 54 -0.44 -6.45 -1.30
CA ALA A 54 0.27 -7.66 -1.72
C ALA A 54 0.77 -8.46 -0.52
N ARG A 55 1.36 -7.79 0.47
CA ARG A 55 1.81 -8.42 1.71
C ARG A 55 0.68 -9.08 2.49
N ARG A 56 -0.49 -8.44 2.59
CA ARG A 56 -1.67 -9.04 3.22
C ARG A 56 -2.15 -10.29 2.49
N ALA A 57 -2.07 -10.33 1.16
CA ALA A 57 -2.44 -11.52 0.38
C ALA A 57 -1.48 -12.69 0.65
N VAL A 58 -0.17 -12.43 0.72
CA VAL A 58 0.84 -13.43 1.10
C VAL A 58 0.60 -13.95 2.52
N GLU A 59 0.37 -13.04 3.47
CA GLU A 59 0.07 -13.39 4.86
C GLU A 59 -1.15 -14.31 4.97
N GLN A 60 -2.23 -14.00 4.23
CA GLN A 60 -3.43 -14.84 4.20
C GLN A 60 -3.17 -16.24 3.62
N ALA A 61 -2.34 -16.33 2.58
CA ALA A 61 -1.95 -17.62 2.00
C ALA A 61 -1.13 -18.45 2.98
N ASN A 62 -0.17 -17.84 3.68
CA ASN A 62 0.64 -18.49 4.70
C ASN A 62 -0.22 -18.97 5.88
N ALA A 63 -1.10 -18.10 6.40
CA ALA A 63 -2.04 -18.46 7.47
C ALA A 63 -2.94 -19.64 7.09
N ARG A 64 -3.32 -19.77 5.82
CA ARG A 64 -4.07 -20.93 5.33
C ARG A 64 -3.23 -22.21 5.35
N THR A 65 -1.97 -22.11 4.95
CA THR A 65 -1.04 -23.24 4.97
C THR A 65 -0.76 -23.69 6.40
N GLU A 66 -0.48 -22.77 7.33
CA GLU A 66 -0.26 -23.07 8.75
C GLU A 66 -1.48 -23.74 9.40
N ARG A 67 -2.70 -23.28 9.08
CA ARG A 67 -3.93 -23.94 9.52
C ARG A 67 -4.03 -25.38 9.00
N HIS A 68 -3.60 -25.63 7.77
CA HIS A 68 -3.54 -26.98 7.22
C HIS A 68 -2.47 -27.84 7.89
N ASP A 69 -1.32 -27.25 8.22
CA ASP A 69 -0.19 -27.96 8.83
C ASP A 69 -0.49 -28.32 10.29
N THR A 70 -1.22 -27.45 11.01
CA THR A 70 -1.67 -27.69 12.40
C THR A 70 -2.82 -28.69 12.54
N MET A 71 -3.43 -29.12 11.43
CA MET A 71 -4.45 -30.18 11.41
C MET A 71 -3.85 -31.60 11.26
N ARG A 72 -2.52 -31.73 11.27
CA ARG A 72 -1.79 -33.01 11.20
C ARG A 72 -1.50 -33.59 12.58
#